data_AF-A0AAV5B4W5-F1
#
_entry.id   AF-A0AAV5B4W5-F1
#
_cell.length_a   1.000
_cell.length_b   1.000
_cell.length_c   1.000
_cell.angle_alpha   90.00
_cell.angle_beta   90.00
_cell.angle_gamma   90.00
#
_symmetry.space_group_name_H-M   'P 1'
#
loop_
_entity.id
_entity.type
_entity.pdbx_description
1 polymer ?
#
loop_
_entity_poly.entity_id
_entity_poly.type
_entity_poly.pdbx_seq_one_letter_code
_entity_poly.pdbx_strand_id
1 'polypeptide(L)'
;MSTLALSTIMSGAVPDIMPSIVYAETTQLPTPNGAATLGSGSASITIQTHNGQSLVGKKFEVYKLFDAENAKDGESINYTWNTEYKTALHIDNLQSALNTWNTKLAEIWMLLTESPESFKGGDIWNIIVQIHGALQAIGLSLLVLFFLWGMIRTCTSWQDIKRPEQAFKLFLRFIIARGLVMYGMELMTGIFDIVQGIISTITQTIGIGTASTTVIPQEIIDAINNTGFLESIPLWAVTLLGSIFITILSFIMILTVYGRFFKIYMYTAISPVPLATAAGESTQNTAFTFMKSYAGVCLEGAIILLACVIFSAFASAPPVIDSTASAVSMIWGYIGELIFNMLVLVGTIKMSDRIVKEMMEL
;
A
#
# COMPACT_ATOMS: atom_id res chain seq x y z
N MET A 1 20.39 -30.05 27.74
CA MET A 1 19.63 -29.02 28.48
C MET A 1 19.23 -27.98 27.45
N SER A 2 17.99 -27.63 27.18
CA SER A 2 16.66 -28.05 27.65
C SER A 2 15.69 -27.39 26.68
N THR A 3 14.90 -28.20 25.99
CA THR A 3 13.66 -27.83 25.32
C THR A 3 12.52 -27.79 26.34
N LEU A 4 11.69 -26.76 26.29
CA LEU A 4 10.35 -26.60 26.88
C LEU A 4 9.71 -25.45 26.08
N ALA A 5 8.43 -25.37 25.72
CA ALA A 5 7.27 -26.26 25.72
C ALA A 5 6.13 -25.41 25.10
N LEU A 6 5.16 -26.01 24.41
CA LEU A 6 3.76 -25.75 24.74
C LEU A 6 2.82 -26.83 24.18
N SER A 7 2.09 -27.42 25.12
CA SER A 7 0.97 -28.36 25.08
C SER A 7 -0.31 -27.74 24.48
N THR A 8 -1.04 -28.42 23.59
CA THR A 8 -2.14 -29.40 23.81
C THR A 8 -3.49 -28.79 24.22
N ILE A 9 -4.50 -28.89 23.32
CA ILE A 9 -5.89 -29.25 23.66
C ILE A 9 -6.46 -30.18 22.55
N MET A 10 -6.65 -31.45 22.93
CA MET A 10 -7.72 -32.45 22.61
C MET A 10 -8.23 -32.57 21.16
N SER A 11 -7.91 -33.63 20.42
CA SER A 11 -8.49 -34.99 20.45
C SER A 11 -10.00 -35.09 20.18
N GLY A 12 -10.36 -35.13 18.90
CA GLY A 12 -11.57 -35.79 18.39
C GLY A 12 -11.15 -36.64 17.19
N ALA A 13 -11.30 -37.95 17.30
CA ALA A 13 -10.86 -38.91 16.28
C ALA A 13 -11.55 -38.65 14.93
N VAL A 14 -10.79 -38.27 13.92
CA VAL A 14 -11.21 -38.48 12.52
C VAL A 14 -11.02 -39.98 12.27
N PRO A 15 -12.03 -40.73 11.81
CA PRO A 15 -11.82 -42.12 11.44
C PRO A 15 -10.72 -42.15 10.38
N ASP A 16 -9.74 -43.04 10.56
CA ASP A 16 -8.80 -43.41 9.49
C ASP A 16 -9.66 -44.00 8.35
N ILE A 17 -10.12 -43.15 7.43
CA ILE A 17 -10.72 -43.60 6.18
C ILE A 17 -9.54 -44.01 5.31
N MET A 18 -8.98 -45.19 5.60
CA MET A 18 -8.10 -45.89 4.68
C MET A 18 -8.93 -46.11 3.40
N PRO A 19 -8.58 -45.48 2.26
CA PRO A 19 -9.32 -45.70 1.03
C PRO A 19 -9.15 -47.17 0.64
N SER A 20 -10.24 -47.94 0.68
CA SER A 20 -10.23 -49.31 0.17
C SER A 20 -10.11 -49.27 -1.35
N ILE A 21 -9.09 -49.94 -1.90
CA ILE A 21 -8.96 -50.16 -3.34
C ILE A 21 -10.07 -51.12 -3.77
N VAL A 22 -11.12 -50.58 -4.37
CA VAL A 22 -12.14 -51.39 -5.05
C VAL A 22 -11.63 -51.67 -6.46
N TYR A 23 -11.32 -52.92 -6.77
CA TYR A 23 -11.09 -53.35 -8.14
C TYR A 23 -12.42 -53.31 -8.88
N ALA A 24 -12.66 -52.24 -9.65
CA ALA A 24 -13.79 -52.18 -10.58
C ALA A 24 -13.53 -53.10 -11.79
N GLU A 25 -14.60 -53.62 -12.39
CA GLU A 25 -14.57 -54.59 -13.48
C GLU A 25 -13.59 -54.22 -14.61
N THR A 26 -12.87 -55.22 -15.10
CA THR A 26 -11.77 -55.22 -16.09
C THR A 26 -12.13 -54.75 -17.51
N THR A 27 -13.13 -53.89 -17.67
CA THR A 27 -13.56 -53.40 -18.99
C THR A 27 -12.82 -52.12 -19.35
N GLN A 28 -11.77 -52.23 -20.17
CA GLN A 28 -11.15 -51.05 -20.80
C GLN A 28 -12.10 -50.49 -21.86
N LEU A 29 -12.63 -49.29 -21.61
CA LEU A 29 -13.48 -48.59 -22.57
C LEU A 29 -12.61 -47.71 -23.48
N PRO A 30 -12.82 -47.73 -24.80
CA PRO A 30 -12.17 -46.79 -25.70
C PRO A 30 -12.68 -45.37 -25.39
N THR A 31 -11.75 -44.42 -25.27
CA THR A 31 -12.04 -42.99 -25.01
C THR A 31 -11.77 -42.13 -26.25
N PRO A 32 -12.53 -42.23 -27.34
CA PRO A 32 -12.36 -41.34 -28.47
C PRO A 32 -12.54 -39.89 -28.02
N ASN A 33 -11.54 -39.04 -28.27
CA ASN A 33 -11.46 -37.65 -27.78
C ASN A 33 -11.43 -37.46 -26.26
N GLY A 34 -11.05 -38.49 -25.49
CA GLY A 34 -10.92 -38.40 -24.03
C GLY A 34 -12.23 -38.56 -23.26
N ALA A 35 -13.33 -38.97 -23.91
CA ALA A 35 -14.61 -39.24 -23.27
C ALA A 35 -14.96 -40.73 -23.40
N ALA A 36 -15.48 -41.34 -22.33
CA ALA A 36 -16.07 -42.68 -22.34
C ALA A 36 -17.41 -42.66 -21.59
N THR A 37 -18.39 -43.38 -22.13
CA THR A 37 -19.67 -43.60 -21.46
C THR A 37 -19.51 -44.72 -20.47
N LEU A 38 -19.42 -44.34 -19.19
CA LEU A 38 -19.47 -45.28 -18.09
C LEU A 38 -20.94 -45.66 -17.86
N GLY A 39 -21.21 -46.94 -17.65
CA GLY A 39 -22.52 -47.42 -17.20
C GLY A 39 -22.77 -47.04 -15.74
N SER A 40 -23.30 -47.98 -14.94
CA SER A 40 -23.30 -47.82 -13.48
C SER A 40 -22.02 -48.41 -12.88
N GLY A 41 -21.34 -47.68 -12.00
CA GLY A 41 -20.13 -48.17 -11.34
C GLY A 41 -19.16 -47.07 -10.90
N SER A 42 -18.02 -47.49 -10.33
CA SER A 42 -16.90 -46.59 -9.98
C SER A 42 -15.85 -46.61 -11.09
N ALA A 43 -15.17 -45.48 -11.30
CA ALA A 43 -14.03 -45.38 -12.22
C ALA A 43 -12.71 -45.24 -11.44
N SER A 44 -11.62 -45.78 -11.98
CA SER A 44 -10.27 -45.63 -11.43
C SER A 44 -9.38 -44.85 -12.39
N ILE A 45 -8.57 -43.92 -11.87
CA ILE A 45 -7.54 -43.21 -12.65
C ILE A 45 -6.22 -43.99 -12.53
N THR A 46 -5.70 -44.47 -13.67
CA THR A 46 -4.40 -45.15 -13.71
C THR A 46 -3.34 -44.20 -14.30
N ILE A 47 -2.33 -43.85 -13.50
CA ILE A 47 -1.20 -43.02 -13.95
C ILE A 47 -0.11 -43.96 -14.47
N GLN A 48 0.27 -43.80 -15.75
CA GLN A 48 1.29 -44.61 -16.40
C GLN A 48 2.52 -43.78 -16.76
N THR A 49 3.66 -44.45 -16.80
CA THR A 49 4.95 -43.85 -17.16
C THR A 49 5.11 -43.75 -18.67
N HIS A 50 5.67 -42.65 -19.15
CA HIS A 50 6.12 -42.56 -20.54
C HIS A 50 7.57 -43.05 -20.66
N ASN A 51 7.86 -43.92 -21.64
CA ASN A 51 9.21 -44.37 -22.00
C ASN A 51 10.09 -44.90 -20.85
N GLY A 52 9.56 -45.77 -19.99
CA GLY A 52 10.36 -46.51 -18.99
C GLY A 52 10.85 -45.67 -17.79
N GLN A 53 10.31 -44.47 -17.59
CA GLN A 53 10.57 -43.68 -16.39
C GLN A 53 9.96 -44.35 -15.14
N SER A 54 10.56 -44.18 -13.96
CA SER A 54 10.06 -44.77 -12.70
C SER A 54 9.17 -43.79 -11.93
N LEU A 55 8.04 -44.29 -11.40
CA LEU A 55 7.18 -43.55 -10.46
C LEU A 55 7.54 -43.80 -8.99
N VAL A 56 8.57 -44.59 -8.72
CA VAL A 56 8.97 -44.95 -7.35
C VAL A 56 9.35 -43.67 -6.58
N GLY A 57 8.68 -43.44 -5.44
CA GLY A 57 8.87 -42.27 -4.59
C GLY A 57 8.17 -40.99 -5.05
N LYS A 58 7.34 -41.04 -6.11
CA LYS A 58 6.53 -39.90 -6.55
C LYS A 58 5.15 -39.94 -5.88
N LYS A 59 4.72 -38.79 -5.33
CA LYS A 59 3.36 -38.60 -4.81
C LYS A 59 2.51 -37.90 -5.86
N PHE A 60 1.31 -38.40 -6.10
CA PHE A 60 0.32 -37.79 -6.97
C PHE A 60 -0.90 -37.44 -6.14
N GLU A 61 -1.32 -36.18 -6.20
CA GLU A 61 -2.51 -35.68 -5.51
C GLU A 61 -3.61 -35.47 -6.55
N VAL A 62 -4.75 -36.14 -6.35
CA VAL A 62 -5.90 -36.05 -7.24
C VAL A 62 -6.95 -35.19 -6.56
N TYR A 63 -7.21 -34.04 -7.16
CA TYR A 63 -8.16 -33.05 -6.65
C TYR A 63 -9.47 -33.16 -7.43
N LYS A 64 -10.55 -33.57 -6.75
CA LYS A 64 -11.89 -33.61 -7.34
C LYS A 64 -12.48 -32.21 -7.36
N LEU A 65 -12.38 -31.52 -8.50
CA LEU A 65 -12.90 -30.16 -8.65
C LEU A 65 -14.42 -30.11 -8.85
N PHE A 66 -14.97 -31.12 -9.53
CA PHE A 66 -16.38 -31.22 -9.86
C PHE A 66 -16.96 -32.57 -9.46
N ASP A 67 -18.18 -32.54 -8.95
CA ASP A 67 -19.06 -33.70 -8.85
C ASP A 67 -19.87 -33.80 -10.15
N ALA A 68 -19.98 -35.01 -10.70
CA ALA A 68 -20.67 -35.29 -11.95
C ALA A 68 -21.76 -36.33 -11.70
N GLU A 69 -23.01 -35.97 -11.96
CA GLU A 69 -24.19 -36.83 -11.77
C GLU A 69 -25.03 -36.87 -13.04
N ASN A 70 -25.67 -38.00 -13.34
CA ASN A 70 -26.60 -38.05 -14.47
C ASN A 70 -27.81 -37.14 -14.19
N ALA A 71 -28.22 -36.38 -15.20
CA ALA A 71 -29.44 -35.59 -15.17
C ALA A 71 -30.67 -36.51 -15.04
N LYS A 72 -31.80 -35.95 -14.60
CA LYS A 72 -33.03 -36.73 -14.32
C LYS A 72 -33.59 -37.46 -15.54
N ASP A 73 -33.27 -36.99 -16.76
CA ASP A 73 -33.63 -37.61 -18.03
C ASP A 73 -32.63 -38.68 -18.50
N GLY A 74 -31.46 -38.77 -17.85
CA GLY A 74 -30.37 -39.66 -18.26
C GLY A 74 -29.64 -39.25 -19.54
N GLU A 75 -30.00 -38.10 -20.13
CA GLU A 75 -29.46 -37.65 -21.42
C GLU A 75 -28.25 -36.71 -21.27
N SER A 76 -28.03 -36.15 -20.08
CA SER A 76 -26.93 -35.23 -19.80
C SER A 76 -26.25 -35.50 -18.46
N ILE A 77 -25.02 -35.00 -18.29
CA ILE A 77 -24.28 -35.04 -17.02
C ILE A 77 -24.36 -33.65 -16.40
N ASN A 78 -24.89 -33.57 -15.19
CA ASN A 78 -24.89 -32.37 -14.37
C ASN A 78 -23.57 -32.28 -13.60
N TYR A 79 -22.89 -31.14 -13.73
CA TYR A 79 -21.67 -30.86 -13.00
C TYR A 79 -21.96 -29.89 -11.86
N THR A 80 -21.48 -30.21 -10.67
CA THR A 80 -21.53 -29.32 -9.50
C THR A 80 -20.13 -29.13 -8.94
N TRP A 81 -19.87 -27.98 -8.32
CA TRP A 81 -18.57 -27.76 -7.68
C TRP A 81 -18.43 -28.64 -6.46
N ASN A 82 -17.24 -29.23 -6.30
CA ASN A 82 -16.87 -29.77 -5.00
C ASN A 82 -16.86 -28.63 -3.98
N THR A 83 -17.60 -28.82 -2.89
CA THR A 83 -17.81 -27.81 -1.84
C THR A 83 -16.51 -27.35 -1.19
N GLU A 84 -15.50 -28.23 -1.10
CA GLU A 84 -14.17 -27.92 -0.55
C GLU A 84 -13.44 -26.86 -1.38
N TYR A 85 -13.56 -26.90 -2.72
CA TYR A 85 -12.86 -25.99 -3.63
C TYR A 85 -13.73 -24.81 -4.08
N LYS A 86 -15.07 -24.88 -3.92
CA LYS A 86 -16.01 -23.81 -4.27
C LYS A 86 -15.73 -22.51 -3.49
N THR A 87 -15.41 -22.62 -2.22
CA THR A 87 -15.23 -21.47 -1.30
C THR A 87 -13.85 -20.82 -1.50
N ALA A 88 -12.81 -21.65 -1.68
CA ALA A 88 -11.43 -21.22 -1.86
C ALA A 88 -11.20 -20.37 -3.13
N LEU A 89 -12.05 -20.51 -4.15
CA LEU A 89 -11.89 -19.81 -5.43
C LEU A 89 -12.60 -18.44 -5.48
N HIS A 90 -13.72 -18.26 -4.76
CA HIS A 90 -14.58 -17.09 -4.94
C HIS A 90 -14.39 -15.99 -3.89
N ILE A 91 -14.49 -16.35 -2.62
CA ILE A 91 -14.50 -15.37 -1.51
C ILE A 91 -13.08 -15.07 -1.04
N ASP A 92 -12.22 -16.08 -0.99
CA ASP A 92 -10.88 -15.96 -0.40
C ASP A 92 -9.99 -14.97 -1.17
N ASN A 93 -10.07 -14.93 -2.51
CA ASN A 93 -9.30 -13.99 -3.32
C ASN A 93 -9.69 -12.53 -3.07
N LEU A 94 -10.99 -12.25 -3.04
CA LEU A 94 -11.49 -10.90 -2.78
C LEU A 94 -11.23 -10.49 -1.33
N GLN A 95 -11.45 -11.40 -0.38
CA GLN A 95 -11.16 -11.17 1.03
C GLN A 95 -9.66 -10.91 1.26
N SER A 96 -8.78 -11.66 0.59
CA SER A 96 -7.33 -11.46 0.64
C SER A 96 -6.92 -10.09 0.10
N ALA A 97 -7.51 -9.65 -1.01
CA ALA A 97 -7.26 -8.32 -1.56
C ALA A 97 -7.75 -7.21 -0.63
N LEU A 98 -8.93 -7.37 -0.01
CA LEU A 98 -9.44 -6.43 1.00
C LEU A 98 -8.56 -6.40 2.26
N ASN A 99 -8.08 -7.55 2.72
CA ASN A 99 -7.14 -7.64 3.82
C ASN A 99 -5.82 -6.92 3.49
N THR A 100 -5.34 -7.07 2.25
CA THR A 100 -4.17 -6.32 1.76
C THR A 100 -4.42 -4.82 1.81
N TRP A 101 -5.57 -4.36 1.30
CA TRP A 101 -5.98 -2.95 1.35
C TRP A 101 -6.00 -2.41 2.79
N ASN A 102 -6.69 -3.10 3.69
CA ASN A 102 -6.78 -2.71 5.10
C ASN A 102 -5.40 -2.68 5.77
N THR A 103 -4.54 -3.66 5.49
CA THR A 103 -3.16 -3.70 5.99
C THR A 103 -2.36 -2.50 5.49
N LYS A 104 -2.50 -2.13 4.22
CA LYS A 104 -1.79 -0.97 3.64
C LYS A 104 -2.33 0.35 4.17
N LEU A 105 -3.62 0.49 4.43
CA LEU A 105 -4.17 1.65 5.13
C LEU A 105 -3.62 1.79 6.55
N ALA A 106 -3.55 0.69 7.31
CA ALA A 106 -2.96 0.70 8.64
C ALA A 106 -1.45 1.04 8.60
N GLU A 107 -0.72 0.51 7.62
CA GLU A 107 0.70 0.84 7.41
C GLU A 107 0.91 2.34 7.10
N ILE A 108 0.02 2.96 6.33
CA ILE A 108 0.06 4.41 6.06
C ILE A 108 -0.03 5.21 7.36
N TRP A 109 -0.92 4.83 8.28
CA TRP A 109 -1.02 5.52 9.57
C TRP A 109 0.33 5.55 10.28
N MET A 110 0.94 4.38 10.43
CA MET A 110 2.24 4.24 11.08
C MET A 110 3.29 5.13 10.40
N LEU A 111 3.35 5.10 9.06
CA LEU A 111 4.32 5.91 8.30
C LEU A 111 4.11 7.42 8.43
N LEU A 112 2.87 7.89 8.61
CA LEU A 112 2.59 9.32 8.76
C LEU A 112 3.00 9.85 10.14
N THR A 113 2.94 9.01 11.16
CA THR A 113 3.30 9.34 12.55
C THR A 113 4.74 8.98 12.92
N GLU A 114 5.43 8.18 12.11
CA GLU A 114 6.81 7.76 12.35
C GLU A 114 7.79 8.91 12.08
N SER A 115 8.77 9.07 12.97
CA SER A 115 9.86 10.04 12.75
C SER A 115 10.88 9.51 11.73
N PRO A 116 11.38 10.37 10.81
CA PRO A 116 12.51 10.06 9.94
C PRO A 116 13.73 9.55 10.71
N GLU A 117 13.92 9.98 11.96
CA GLU A 117 15.06 9.60 12.79
C GLU A 117 14.98 8.16 13.29
N SER A 118 13.78 7.64 13.54
CA SER A 118 13.55 6.30 14.08
C SER A 118 13.18 5.28 13.01
N PHE A 119 12.73 5.74 11.84
CA PHE A 119 12.29 4.87 10.75
C PHE A 119 13.35 3.84 10.36
N LYS A 120 12.93 2.57 10.31
CA LYS A 120 13.80 1.40 10.04
C LYS A 120 15.03 1.33 10.96
N GLY A 121 14.90 1.77 12.21
CA GLY A 121 15.98 1.75 13.20
C GLY A 121 16.96 2.92 13.10
N GLY A 122 16.70 3.91 12.25
CA GLY A 122 17.49 5.13 12.15
C GLY A 122 18.74 5.03 11.27
N ASP A 123 19.03 3.86 10.69
CA ASP A 123 20.19 3.69 9.80
C ASP A 123 20.14 4.62 8.58
N ILE A 124 18.95 4.78 8.00
CA ILE A 124 18.75 5.71 6.87
C ILE A 124 19.01 7.15 7.33
N TRP A 125 18.49 7.54 8.50
CA TRP A 125 18.73 8.88 9.04
C TRP A 125 20.21 9.14 9.29
N ASN A 126 20.95 8.20 9.84
CA ASN A 126 22.39 8.33 10.07
C ASN A 126 23.15 8.64 8.77
N ILE A 127 22.76 8.01 7.65
CA ILE A 127 23.32 8.32 6.33
C ILE A 127 22.98 9.77 5.94
N ILE A 128 21.75 10.22 6.16
CA ILE A 128 21.31 11.58 5.86
C ILE A 128 22.08 12.62 6.70
N VAL A 129 22.30 12.37 7.99
CA VAL A 129 23.11 13.23 8.87
C VAL A 129 24.54 13.35 8.35
N GLN A 130 25.16 12.23 7.92
CA GLN A 130 26.51 12.25 7.35
C GLN A 130 26.59 13.05 6.04
N ILE A 131 25.62 12.86 5.14
CA ILE A 131 25.55 13.61 3.88
C ILE A 131 25.34 15.10 4.17
N HIS A 132 24.43 15.43 5.08
CA HIS A 132 24.18 16.81 5.50
C HIS A 132 25.47 17.45 6.06
N GLY A 133 26.19 16.77 6.95
CA GLY A 133 27.44 17.27 7.51
C GLY A 133 28.52 17.51 6.45
N ALA A 134 28.65 16.62 5.47
CA ALA A 134 29.56 16.82 4.34
C ALA A 134 29.14 18.03 3.47
N LEU A 135 27.85 18.15 3.18
CA LEU A 135 27.30 19.27 2.42
C LEU A 135 27.32 20.59 3.20
N GLN A 136 27.37 20.55 4.53
CA GLN A 136 27.45 21.74 5.37
C GLN A 136 28.74 22.52 5.15
N ALA A 137 29.88 21.82 5.02
CA ALA A 137 31.15 22.45 4.67
C ALA A 137 31.09 23.15 3.28
N ILE A 138 30.42 22.51 2.33
CA ILE A 138 30.19 23.07 0.98
C ILE A 138 29.24 24.27 1.07
N GLY A 139 28.15 24.15 1.82
CA GLY A 139 27.17 25.21 2.06
C GLY A 139 27.81 26.45 2.67
N LEU A 140 28.68 26.30 3.67
CA LEU A 140 29.43 27.42 4.26
C LEU A 140 30.38 28.09 3.25
N SER A 141 30.99 27.31 2.36
CA SER A 141 31.84 27.86 1.29
C SER A 141 31.01 28.64 0.26
N LEU A 142 29.87 28.08 -0.17
CA LEU A 142 28.91 28.73 -1.06
C LEU A 142 28.32 29.98 -0.43
N LEU A 143 28.08 29.98 0.88
CA LEU A 143 27.54 31.11 1.62
C LEU A 143 28.44 32.34 1.46
N VAL A 144 29.77 32.16 1.57
CA VAL A 144 30.73 33.25 1.33
C VAL A 144 30.64 33.76 -0.10
N LEU A 145 30.50 32.88 -1.09
CA LEU A 145 30.35 33.26 -2.50
C LEU A 145 29.06 34.05 -2.75
N PHE A 146 27.91 33.58 -2.24
CA PHE A 146 26.63 34.29 -2.38
C PHE A 146 26.63 35.63 -1.66
N PHE A 147 27.29 35.71 -0.51
CA PHE A 147 27.47 36.96 0.22
C PHE A 147 28.29 37.96 -0.61
N LEU A 148 29.46 37.56 -1.13
CA LEU A 148 30.32 38.41 -1.96
C LEU A 148 29.61 38.86 -3.24
N TRP A 149 28.88 37.95 -3.90
CA TRP A 149 28.09 38.29 -5.08
C TRP A 149 26.97 39.29 -4.75
N GLY A 150 26.29 39.10 -3.62
CA GLY A 150 25.31 40.05 -3.10
C GLY A 150 25.91 41.43 -2.86
N MET A 151 27.09 41.50 -2.23
CA MET A 151 27.80 42.76 -2.01
C MET A 151 28.15 43.47 -3.33
N ILE A 152 28.65 42.74 -4.33
CA ILE A 152 29.00 43.31 -5.64
C ILE A 152 27.77 43.91 -6.33
N ARG A 153 26.60 43.27 -6.19
CA ARG A 153 25.36 43.79 -6.79
C ARG A 153 24.73 44.94 -6.01
N THR A 154 24.78 44.90 -4.68
CA THR A 154 24.14 45.91 -3.82
C THR A 154 25.00 47.17 -3.64
N CYS A 155 26.33 47.05 -3.69
CA CYS A 155 27.25 48.17 -3.54
C CYS A 155 27.86 48.57 -4.89
N THR A 156 27.28 49.59 -5.55
CA THR A 156 27.80 50.14 -6.81
C THR A 156 29.03 51.03 -6.59
N SER A 157 29.26 51.54 -5.37
CA SER A 157 30.44 52.33 -4.98
C SER A 157 31.00 51.89 -3.62
N TRP A 158 32.33 51.91 -3.48
CA TRP A 158 33.03 51.65 -2.21
C TRP A 158 32.64 52.61 -1.07
N GLN A 159 32.03 53.76 -1.39
CA GLN A 159 31.52 54.71 -0.40
C GLN A 159 30.27 54.19 0.33
N ASP A 160 29.50 53.28 -0.27
CA ASP A 160 28.28 52.72 0.34
C ASP A 160 28.62 51.74 1.47
N ILE A 161 29.71 50.99 1.33
CA ILE A 161 30.22 50.06 2.37
C ILE A 161 30.76 50.81 3.58
N LYS A 162 31.26 52.04 3.40
CA LYS A 162 31.79 52.88 4.49
C LYS A 162 30.68 53.47 5.38
N ARG A 163 29.42 53.38 4.97
CA ARG A 163 28.30 53.77 5.82
C ARG A 163 28.07 52.67 6.87
N PRO A 164 28.19 52.99 8.17
CA PRO A 164 28.10 51.98 9.23
C PRO A 164 26.77 51.21 9.21
N GLU A 165 25.68 51.86 8.81
CA GLU A 165 24.35 51.25 8.67
C GLU A 165 24.31 50.13 7.63
N GLN A 166 24.94 50.32 6.46
CA GLN A 166 24.95 49.32 5.38
C GLN A 166 25.86 48.14 5.72
N ALA A 167 27.04 48.43 6.30
CA ALA A 167 27.95 47.39 6.79
C ALA A 167 27.28 46.53 7.87
N PHE A 168 26.57 47.15 8.81
CA PHE A 168 25.82 46.44 9.85
C PHE A 168 24.72 45.54 9.28
N LYS A 169 23.93 46.05 8.31
CA LYS A 169 22.87 45.26 7.66
C LYS A 169 23.42 44.02 6.96
N LEU A 170 24.54 44.17 6.22
CA LEU A 170 25.22 43.05 5.56
C LEU A 170 25.79 42.04 6.57
N PHE A 171 26.40 42.54 7.65
CA PHE A 171 26.92 41.68 8.71
C PHE A 171 25.82 40.87 9.40
N LEU A 172 24.72 41.52 9.79
CA LEU A 172 23.58 40.85 10.41
C LEU A 172 23.02 39.76 9.50
N ARG A 173 22.86 40.05 8.21
CA ARG A 173 22.43 39.08 7.21
C ARG A 173 23.37 37.87 7.12
N PHE A 174 24.67 38.12 7.08
CA PHE A 174 25.68 37.05 7.04
C PHE A 174 25.58 36.16 8.27
N ILE A 175 25.43 36.74 9.47
CA ILE A 175 25.27 35.97 10.71
C ILE A 175 23.99 35.12 10.68
N ILE A 176 22.86 35.67 10.22
CA ILE A 176 21.60 34.93 10.08
C ILE A 176 21.77 33.78 9.06
N ALA A 177 22.30 34.05 7.87
CA ALA A 177 22.52 33.04 6.85
C ALA A 177 23.48 31.94 7.31
N ARG A 178 24.54 32.31 8.05
CA ARG A 178 25.46 31.35 8.65
C ARG A 178 24.76 30.50 9.70
N GLY A 179 23.90 31.09 10.51
CA GLY A 179 23.05 30.37 11.45
C GLY A 179 22.16 29.34 10.76
N LEU A 180 21.51 29.71 9.65
CA LEU A 180 20.67 28.79 8.87
C LEU A 180 21.44 27.58 8.34
N VAL A 181 22.67 27.76 7.84
CA VAL A 181 23.49 26.65 7.34
C VAL A 181 24.10 25.84 8.50
N MET A 182 24.49 26.51 9.59
CA MET A 182 25.13 25.87 10.74
C MET A 182 24.17 24.99 11.53
N TYR A 183 22.95 25.48 11.77
CA TYR A 183 21.90 24.80 12.51
C TYR A 183 20.82 24.27 11.56
N GLY A 184 21.22 23.94 10.32
CA GLY A 184 20.31 23.53 9.26
C GLY A 184 19.59 22.24 9.60
N MET A 185 20.29 21.28 10.23
CA MET A 185 19.68 20.03 10.67
C MET A 185 18.57 20.26 11.69
N GLU A 186 18.84 21.03 12.74
CA GLU A 186 17.88 21.37 13.79
C GLU A 186 16.70 22.19 13.26
N LEU A 187 16.94 23.05 12.27
CA LEU A 187 15.87 23.77 11.59
C LEU A 187 14.94 22.81 10.85
N MET A 188 15.49 21.84 10.11
CA MET A 188 14.71 20.89 9.32
C MET A 188 13.91 19.96 10.25
N THR A 189 14.53 19.38 11.27
CA THR A 189 13.81 18.55 12.24
C THR A 189 12.77 19.35 13.02
N GLY A 190 13.07 20.60 13.40
CA GLY A 190 12.11 21.47 14.07
C GLY A 190 10.86 21.77 13.23
N ILE A 191 11.01 21.98 11.91
CA ILE A 191 9.85 22.13 11.00
C ILE A 191 9.04 20.83 10.96
N PHE A 192 9.71 19.68 10.88
CA PHE A 192 9.04 18.37 10.88
C PHE A 192 8.25 18.15 12.17
N ASP A 193 8.83 18.45 13.34
CA ASP A 193 8.20 18.29 14.65
C ASP A 193 6.95 19.15 14.82
N ILE A 194 6.98 20.40 14.31
CA ILE A 194 5.80 21.26 14.29
C ILE A 194 4.66 20.60 13.52
N VAL A 195 4.95 20.02 12.35
CA VAL A 195 3.94 19.33 11.54
C VAL A 195 3.49 18.03 12.21
N GLN A 196 4.38 17.31 12.89
CA GLN A 196 3.98 16.16 13.70
C GLN A 196 3.03 16.56 14.83
N GLY A 197 3.18 17.74 15.42
CA GLY A 197 2.18 18.31 16.34
C GLY A 197 0.79 18.46 15.70
N ILE A 198 0.73 18.88 14.43
CA ILE A 198 -0.53 18.98 13.67
C ILE A 198 -1.14 17.59 13.44
N ILE A 199 -0.34 16.63 12.97
CA ILE A 199 -0.75 15.23 12.73
C ILE A 199 -1.27 14.60 14.04
N SER A 200 -0.58 14.84 15.15
CA SER A 200 -0.97 14.38 16.48
C SER A 200 -2.32 14.96 16.90
N THR A 201 -2.55 16.26 16.68
CA THR A 201 -3.81 16.93 16.99
C THR A 201 -4.98 16.35 16.19
N ILE A 202 -4.79 16.13 14.88
CA ILE A 202 -5.80 15.49 14.01
C ILE A 202 -6.12 14.09 14.55
N THR A 203 -5.09 13.30 14.82
CA THR A 203 -5.21 11.92 15.32
C THR A 203 -5.95 11.85 16.66
N GLN A 204 -5.65 12.73 17.60
CA GLN A 204 -6.31 12.78 18.91
C GLN A 204 -7.78 13.21 18.82
N THR A 205 -8.11 14.12 17.89
CA THR A 205 -9.47 14.65 17.74
C THR A 205 -10.46 13.61 17.21
N ILE A 206 -9.99 12.73 16.32
CA ILE A 206 -10.83 11.74 15.62
C ILE A 206 -10.78 10.37 16.30
N GLY A 207 -9.82 10.18 17.21
CA GLY A 207 -9.53 8.89 17.84
C GLY A 207 -8.52 8.08 17.02
N ILE A 208 -7.58 7.45 17.73
CA ILE A 208 -6.61 6.53 17.11
C ILE A 208 -7.37 5.32 16.52
N GLY A 209 -6.94 4.85 15.37
CA GLY A 209 -7.40 3.60 14.75
C GLY A 209 -8.61 3.64 13.81
N THR A 210 -9.30 4.77 13.57
CA THR A 210 -10.57 4.77 12.81
C THR A 210 -10.44 4.69 11.28
N ALA A 211 -9.51 3.88 10.75
CA ALA A 211 -9.67 3.41 9.37
C ALA A 211 -10.75 2.32 9.40
N SER A 212 -11.95 2.65 8.93
CA SER A 212 -13.04 1.68 8.82
C SER A 212 -12.55 0.47 8.03
N THR A 213 -12.52 -0.69 8.69
CA THR A 213 -12.07 -1.93 8.04
C THR A 213 -13.06 -2.28 6.95
N THR A 214 -12.60 -2.32 5.72
CA THR A 214 -13.45 -2.74 4.60
C THR A 214 -13.59 -4.26 4.64
N VAL A 215 -14.82 -4.74 4.81
CA VAL A 215 -15.18 -6.16 4.82
C VAL A 215 -16.28 -6.43 3.81
N ILE A 216 -16.34 -7.67 3.30
CA ILE A 216 -17.43 -8.08 2.42
C ILE A 216 -18.71 -8.20 3.27
N PRO A 217 -19.81 -7.52 2.90
CA PRO A 217 -21.11 -7.68 3.57
C PRO A 217 -21.59 -9.13 3.55
N GLN A 218 -22.25 -9.56 4.63
CA GLN A 218 -22.71 -10.95 4.78
C GLN A 218 -23.72 -11.33 3.69
N GLU A 219 -24.55 -10.37 3.26
CA GLU A 219 -25.54 -10.56 2.19
C GLU A 219 -24.88 -10.98 0.86
N ILE A 220 -23.67 -10.47 0.58
CA ILE A 220 -22.90 -10.84 -0.61
C ILE A 220 -22.29 -12.23 -0.45
N ILE A 221 -21.77 -12.54 0.74
CA ILE A 221 -21.24 -13.88 1.07
C ILE A 221 -22.33 -14.94 0.87
N ASP A 222 -23.53 -14.68 1.39
CA ASP A 222 -24.67 -15.58 1.29
C ASP A 222 -25.14 -15.72 -0.17
N ALA A 223 -25.20 -14.63 -0.93
CA ALA A 223 -25.54 -14.66 -2.35
C ALA A 223 -24.55 -15.51 -3.16
N ILE A 224 -23.24 -15.38 -2.91
CA ILE A 224 -22.18 -16.18 -3.55
C ILE A 224 -22.36 -17.68 -3.22
N ASN A 225 -22.54 -18.00 -1.94
CA ASN A 225 -22.65 -19.38 -1.47
C ASN A 225 -23.84 -20.12 -2.10
N ASN A 226 -24.94 -19.40 -2.32
CA ASN A 226 -26.18 -19.91 -2.90
C ASN A 226 -26.20 -19.97 -4.44
N THR A 227 -25.11 -19.62 -5.14
CA THR A 227 -25.03 -19.71 -6.61
C THR A 227 -24.89 -21.14 -7.13
N GLY A 228 -25.51 -21.41 -8.28
CA GLY A 228 -25.33 -22.64 -9.05
C GLY A 228 -23.99 -22.70 -9.80
N PHE A 229 -23.66 -23.87 -10.38
CA PHE A 229 -22.42 -24.07 -11.13
C PHE A 229 -22.23 -23.04 -12.25
N LEU A 230 -23.22 -22.85 -13.13
CA LEU A 230 -23.07 -21.92 -14.26
C LEU A 230 -22.99 -20.45 -13.86
N GLU A 231 -23.65 -20.05 -12.77
CA GLU A 231 -23.63 -18.67 -12.25
C GLU A 231 -22.30 -18.34 -11.55
N SER A 232 -21.61 -19.34 -11.04
CA SER A 232 -20.29 -19.16 -10.44
C SER A 232 -19.18 -18.86 -11.47
N ILE A 233 -19.37 -19.24 -12.75
CA ILE A 233 -18.41 -18.96 -13.84
C ILE A 233 -18.24 -17.44 -14.11
N PRO A 234 -19.29 -16.64 -14.29
CA PRO A 234 -19.10 -15.19 -14.36
C PRO A 234 -18.65 -14.59 -13.03
N LEU A 235 -19.06 -15.17 -11.89
CA LEU A 235 -18.74 -14.67 -10.56
C LEU A 235 -17.23 -14.69 -10.25
N TRP A 236 -16.53 -15.80 -10.51
CA TRP A 236 -15.08 -15.88 -10.27
C TRP A 236 -14.30 -14.88 -11.12
N ALA A 237 -14.73 -14.64 -12.35
CA ALA A 237 -14.05 -13.69 -13.24
C ALA A 237 -14.14 -12.26 -12.66
N VAL A 238 -15.31 -11.89 -12.14
CA VAL A 238 -15.53 -10.58 -11.52
C VAL A 238 -14.77 -10.44 -10.20
N THR A 239 -14.80 -11.45 -9.31
CA THR A 239 -14.07 -11.39 -8.03
C THR A 239 -12.56 -11.38 -8.25
N LEU A 240 -12.04 -12.16 -9.19
CA LEU A 240 -10.62 -12.18 -9.55
C LEU A 240 -10.19 -10.82 -10.10
N LEU A 241 -10.92 -10.26 -11.07
CA LEU A 241 -10.62 -8.95 -11.62
C LEU A 241 -10.62 -7.86 -10.53
N GLY A 242 -11.65 -7.88 -9.68
CA GLY A 242 -11.74 -6.96 -8.54
C GLY A 242 -10.55 -7.09 -7.58
N SER A 243 -10.17 -8.32 -7.23
CA SER A 243 -9.05 -8.59 -6.32
C SER A 243 -7.71 -8.06 -6.85
N ILE A 244 -7.47 -8.22 -8.16
CA ILE A 244 -6.27 -7.69 -8.83
C ILE A 244 -6.27 -6.15 -8.76
N PHE A 245 -7.41 -5.53 -9.06
CA PHE A 245 -7.52 -4.07 -9.05
C PHE A 245 -7.29 -3.48 -7.65
N ILE A 246 -7.94 -4.04 -6.63
CA ILE A 246 -7.78 -3.64 -5.22
C ILE A 246 -6.31 -3.77 -4.79
N THR A 247 -5.66 -4.87 -5.17
CA THR A 247 -4.25 -5.10 -4.84
C THR A 247 -3.35 -4.05 -5.48
N ILE A 248 -3.53 -3.75 -6.77
CA ILE A 248 -2.77 -2.72 -7.47
C ILE A 248 -2.96 -1.35 -6.83
N LEU A 249 -4.21 -0.96 -6.52
CA LEU A 249 -4.50 0.30 -5.84
C LEU A 249 -3.82 0.41 -4.47
N SER A 250 -3.84 -0.68 -3.69
CA SER A 250 -3.18 -0.77 -2.38
C SER A 250 -1.69 -0.46 -2.50
N PHE A 251 -1.01 -1.00 -3.52
CA PHE A 251 0.40 -0.73 -3.77
C PHE A 251 0.69 0.70 -4.23
N ILE A 252 -0.14 1.26 -5.13
CA ILE A 252 0.00 2.65 -5.57
C ILE A 252 -0.12 3.60 -4.37
N MET A 253 -1.08 3.33 -3.49
CA MET A 253 -1.35 4.14 -2.31
C MET A 253 -0.14 4.17 -1.37
N ILE A 254 0.34 3.00 -0.93
CA ILE A 254 1.47 2.91 0.02
C ILE A 254 2.76 3.46 -0.60
N LEU A 255 3.01 3.21 -1.88
CA LEU A 255 4.19 3.72 -2.58
C LEU A 255 4.20 5.26 -2.63
N THR A 256 3.03 5.89 -2.79
CA THR A 256 2.91 7.35 -2.79
C THR A 256 3.32 7.93 -1.43
N VAL A 257 2.86 7.32 -0.33
CA VAL A 257 3.21 7.75 1.04
C VAL A 257 4.69 7.50 1.35
N TYR A 258 5.24 6.36 0.93
CA TYR A 258 6.69 6.12 1.03
C TYR A 258 7.50 7.15 0.24
N GLY A 259 7.07 7.51 -0.98
CA GLY A 259 7.73 8.51 -1.81
C GLY A 259 7.85 9.87 -1.11
N ARG A 260 6.83 10.29 -0.36
CA ARG A 260 6.90 11.47 0.50
C ARG A 260 8.00 11.35 1.55
N PHE A 261 8.11 10.21 2.22
CA PHE A 261 9.12 9.99 3.24
C PHE A 261 10.55 10.12 2.67
N PHE A 262 10.78 9.57 1.47
CA PHE A 262 12.04 9.78 0.75
C PHE A 262 12.28 11.26 0.37
N LYS A 263 11.24 12.02 -0.01
CA LYS A 263 11.38 13.47 -0.22
C LYS A 263 11.91 14.16 1.03
N ILE A 264 11.38 13.87 2.22
CA ILE A 264 11.86 14.46 3.49
C ILE A 264 13.37 14.23 3.67
N TYR A 265 13.85 13.01 3.45
CA TYR A 265 15.27 12.70 3.52
C TYR A 265 16.11 13.47 2.48
N MET A 266 15.67 13.54 1.23
CA MET A 266 16.38 14.26 0.17
C MET A 266 16.51 15.76 0.47
N TYR A 267 15.41 16.39 0.89
CA TYR A 267 15.43 17.80 1.30
C TYR A 267 16.36 18.01 2.51
N THR A 268 16.27 17.16 3.53
CA THR A 268 17.09 17.29 4.74
C THR A 268 18.58 17.16 4.43
N ALA A 269 18.97 16.16 3.64
CA ALA A 269 20.34 15.93 3.22
C ALA A 269 20.93 17.14 2.50
N ILE A 270 20.22 17.68 1.49
CA ILE A 270 20.75 18.73 0.61
C ILE A 270 20.64 20.14 1.21
N SER A 271 19.88 20.31 2.29
CA SER A 271 19.52 21.64 2.84
C SER A 271 20.65 22.65 3.02
N PRO A 272 21.91 22.31 3.35
CA PRO A 272 22.95 23.33 3.50
C PRO A 272 23.22 24.16 2.24
N VAL A 273 23.06 23.57 1.06
CA VAL A 273 23.32 24.22 -0.25
C VAL A 273 22.31 25.33 -0.55
N PRO A 274 20.99 25.08 -0.58
CA PRO A 274 20.00 26.14 -0.79
C PRO A 274 19.95 27.14 0.38
N LEU A 275 20.18 26.72 1.63
CA LEU A 275 20.21 27.65 2.77
C LEU A 275 21.35 28.68 2.66
N ALA A 276 22.48 28.31 2.06
CA ALA A 276 23.59 29.23 1.80
C ALA A 276 23.20 30.43 0.91
N THR A 277 22.18 30.27 0.06
CA THR A 277 21.69 31.34 -0.83
C THR A 277 21.06 32.52 -0.07
N ALA A 278 20.69 32.34 1.20
CA ALA A 278 20.15 33.40 2.06
C ALA A 278 21.12 34.58 2.25
N ALA A 279 22.42 34.32 2.12
CA ALA A 279 23.45 35.34 2.31
C ALA A 279 23.48 36.40 1.20
N GLY A 280 22.96 36.11 0.00
CA GLY A 280 22.86 37.08 -1.10
C GLY A 280 21.48 37.73 -1.18
N GLU A 281 21.42 39.05 -1.38
CA GLU A 281 20.15 39.80 -1.47
C GLU A 281 19.30 39.41 -2.67
N SER A 282 19.95 39.16 -3.79
CA SER A 282 19.29 38.70 -5.02
C SER A 282 18.91 37.21 -5.00
N THR A 283 19.51 36.42 -4.11
CA THR A 283 19.37 34.94 -4.09
C THR A 283 18.56 34.42 -2.91
N GLN A 284 18.24 35.25 -1.92
CA GLN A 284 17.57 34.84 -0.68
C GLN A 284 16.22 34.15 -0.87
N ASN A 285 15.49 34.53 -1.92
CA ASN A 285 14.20 33.94 -2.21
C ASN A 285 14.33 32.43 -2.43
N THR A 286 15.47 31.96 -2.97
CA THR A 286 15.74 30.52 -3.14
C THR A 286 15.78 29.78 -1.79
N ALA A 287 16.44 30.35 -0.77
CA ALA A 287 16.47 29.75 0.57
C ALA A 287 15.08 29.71 1.21
N PHE A 288 14.31 30.80 1.08
CA PHE A 288 12.95 30.85 1.61
C PHE A 288 12.00 29.90 0.88
N THR A 289 12.06 29.83 -0.45
CA THR A 289 11.30 28.87 -1.25
C THR A 289 11.68 27.44 -0.89
N PHE A 290 12.96 27.14 -0.69
CA PHE A 290 13.40 25.81 -0.25
C PHE A 290 12.77 25.42 1.11
N MET A 291 12.80 26.31 2.10
CA MET A 291 12.18 26.07 3.40
C MET A 291 10.65 25.88 3.27
N LYS A 292 9.99 26.70 2.46
CA LYS A 292 8.55 26.54 2.15
C LYS A 292 8.27 25.19 1.51
N SER A 293 9.08 24.75 0.54
CA SER A 293 8.94 23.45 -0.12
C SER A 293 9.13 22.29 0.83
N TYR A 294 10.12 22.37 1.73
CA TYR A 294 10.32 21.36 2.76
C TYR A 294 9.16 21.29 3.74
N ALA A 295 8.72 22.45 4.25
CA ALA A 295 7.52 22.54 5.08
C ALA A 295 6.30 21.98 4.35
N GLY A 296 6.19 22.20 3.04
CA GLY A 296 5.15 21.63 2.20
C GLY A 296 5.18 20.10 2.14
N VAL A 297 6.34 19.51 1.90
CA VAL A 297 6.49 18.04 1.95
C VAL A 297 6.18 17.49 3.36
N CYS A 298 6.52 18.22 4.42
CA CYS A 298 6.12 17.84 5.77
C CYS A 298 4.59 17.89 5.91
N LEU A 299 3.93 18.98 5.51
CA LEU A 299 2.48 19.16 5.58
C LEU A 299 1.69 18.19 4.70
N GLU A 300 2.26 17.69 3.61
CA GLU A 300 1.66 16.65 2.76
C GLU A 300 1.18 15.44 3.59
N GLY A 301 1.88 15.09 4.66
CA GLY A 301 1.50 13.98 5.55
C GLY A 301 0.23 14.28 6.34
N ALA A 302 0.06 15.52 6.81
CA ALA A 302 -1.17 15.95 7.46
C ALA A 302 -2.35 15.97 6.48
N ILE A 303 -2.13 16.39 5.23
CA ILE A 303 -3.16 16.37 4.19
C ILE A 303 -3.55 14.94 3.81
N ILE A 304 -2.60 14.02 3.70
CA ILE A 304 -2.88 12.59 3.48
C ILE A 304 -3.71 12.02 4.64
N LEU A 305 -3.34 12.33 5.89
CA LEU A 305 -4.12 11.90 7.05
C LEU A 305 -5.56 12.42 7.01
N LEU A 306 -5.74 13.71 6.69
CA LEU A 306 -7.08 14.30 6.52
C LEU A 306 -7.87 13.62 5.40
N ALA A 307 -7.22 13.29 4.28
CA ALA A 307 -7.87 12.55 3.18
C ALA A 307 -8.36 11.18 3.65
N CYS A 308 -7.54 10.43 4.39
CA CYS A 308 -7.94 9.13 4.96
C CYS A 308 -9.12 9.25 5.93
N VAL A 309 -9.15 10.29 6.75
CA VAL A 309 -10.25 10.57 7.69
C VAL A 309 -11.55 10.90 6.95
N ILE A 310 -11.49 11.86 6.02
CA ILE A 310 -12.66 12.28 5.23
C ILE A 310 -13.20 11.08 4.44
N PHE A 311 -12.31 10.28 3.85
CA PHE A 311 -12.67 9.06 3.16
C PHE A 311 -13.33 8.04 4.09
N SER A 312 -12.82 7.84 5.31
CA SER A 312 -13.41 6.90 6.27
C SER A 312 -14.83 7.33 6.66
N ALA A 313 -15.09 8.63 6.78
CA ALA A 313 -16.42 9.17 6.97
C ALA A 313 -17.31 8.98 5.73
N PHE A 314 -16.80 9.23 4.53
CA PHE A 314 -17.52 9.04 3.27
C PHE A 314 -17.89 7.56 3.02
N ALA A 315 -16.96 6.64 3.26
CA ALA A 315 -17.13 5.20 3.07
C ALA A 315 -17.93 4.52 4.19
N SER A 316 -18.35 5.26 5.22
CA SER A 316 -19.22 4.73 6.29
C SER A 316 -20.68 4.58 5.86
N ALA A 317 -21.07 5.14 4.71
CA ALA A 317 -22.38 4.90 4.11
C ALA A 317 -22.49 3.43 3.67
N PRO A 318 -23.57 2.71 4.05
CA PRO A 318 -23.73 1.32 3.66
C PRO A 318 -23.84 1.20 2.13
N PRO A 319 -23.18 0.19 1.52
CA PRO A 319 -23.23 -0.01 0.07
C PRO A 319 -24.67 -0.28 -0.37
N VAL A 320 -25.03 0.21 -1.56
CA VAL A 320 -26.38 -0.02 -2.11
C VAL A 320 -26.44 -1.44 -2.68
N ILE A 321 -27.01 -2.36 -1.90
CA ILE A 321 -27.19 -3.75 -2.32
C ILE A 321 -28.66 -3.97 -2.70
N ASP A 322 -28.91 -4.32 -3.96
CA ASP A 322 -30.21 -4.82 -4.39
C ASP A 322 -30.29 -6.33 -4.11
N SER A 323 -30.90 -6.69 -2.99
CA SER A 323 -31.08 -8.09 -2.56
C SER A 323 -32.03 -8.90 -3.45
N THR A 324 -32.67 -8.27 -4.45
CA THR A 324 -33.55 -8.94 -5.42
C THR A 324 -32.83 -9.29 -6.73
N ALA A 325 -31.60 -8.79 -6.92
CA ALA A 325 -30.80 -9.03 -8.11
C ALA A 325 -30.07 -10.40 -8.04
N SER A 326 -29.54 -10.85 -9.19
CA SER A 326 -28.69 -12.05 -9.21
C SER A 326 -27.39 -11.82 -8.45
N ALA A 327 -26.79 -12.88 -7.89
CA ALA A 327 -25.54 -12.80 -7.14
C ALA A 327 -24.41 -12.12 -7.94
N VAL A 328 -24.35 -12.36 -9.25
CA VAL A 328 -23.39 -11.71 -10.16
C VAL A 328 -23.63 -10.20 -10.27
N SER A 329 -24.89 -9.76 -10.33
CA SER A 329 -25.23 -8.34 -10.37
C SER A 329 -24.93 -7.66 -9.04
N MET A 330 -25.24 -8.32 -7.92
CA MET A 330 -24.95 -7.82 -6.57
C MET A 330 -23.44 -7.60 -6.38
N ILE A 331 -22.61 -8.60 -6.73
CA ILE A 331 -21.16 -8.50 -6.55
C ILE A 331 -20.54 -7.46 -7.47
N TRP A 332 -21.05 -7.34 -8.70
CA TRP A 332 -20.56 -6.36 -9.67
C TRP A 332 -20.82 -4.94 -9.17
N GLY A 333 -22.02 -4.67 -8.64
CA GLY A 333 -22.36 -3.38 -8.03
C GLY A 333 -21.45 -3.07 -6.85
N TYR A 334 -21.28 -4.01 -5.92
CA TYR A 334 -20.41 -3.85 -4.76
C TYR A 334 -18.95 -3.61 -5.13
N ILE A 335 -18.36 -4.45 -5.99
CA ILE A 335 -16.96 -4.30 -6.42
C ILE A 335 -16.78 -2.98 -7.17
N GLY A 336 -17.75 -2.58 -8.01
CA GLY A 336 -17.71 -1.32 -8.73
C GLY A 336 -17.69 -0.10 -7.79
N GLU A 337 -18.62 -0.05 -6.83
CA GLU A 337 -18.68 1.01 -5.82
C GLU A 337 -17.41 1.03 -4.95
N LEU A 338 -16.96 -0.15 -4.51
CA LEU A 338 -15.75 -0.30 -3.71
C LEU A 338 -14.51 0.22 -4.44
N ILE A 339 -14.30 -0.21 -5.68
CA ILE A 339 -13.17 0.21 -6.51
C ILE A 339 -13.24 1.72 -6.75
N PHE A 340 -14.43 2.27 -7.02
CA PHE A 340 -14.62 3.71 -7.17
C PHE A 340 -14.18 4.46 -5.91
N ASN A 341 -14.63 4.02 -4.74
CA ASN A 341 -14.25 4.63 -3.46
C ASN A 341 -12.73 4.55 -3.23
N MET A 342 -12.11 3.39 -3.48
CA MET A 342 -10.66 3.25 -3.38
C MET A 342 -9.91 4.16 -4.36
N LEU A 343 -10.41 4.34 -5.59
CA LEU A 343 -9.85 5.26 -6.58
C LEU A 343 -9.93 6.72 -6.11
N VAL A 344 -11.04 7.12 -5.49
CA VAL A 344 -11.19 8.45 -4.90
C VAL A 344 -10.11 8.68 -3.85
N LEU A 345 -9.93 7.75 -2.90
CA LEU A 345 -8.89 7.87 -1.88
C LEU A 345 -7.48 7.95 -2.49
N VAL A 346 -7.14 7.02 -3.38
CA VAL A 346 -5.82 7.00 -4.03
C VAL A 346 -5.58 8.28 -4.82
N GLY A 347 -6.61 8.79 -5.51
CA GLY A 347 -6.57 10.05 -6.23
C GLY A 347 -6.31 11.24 -5.29
N THR A 348 -7.02 11.33 -4.17
CA THR A 348 -6.83 12.39 -3.17
C THR A 348 -5.45 12.34 -2.54
N ILE A 349 -4.95 11.14 -2.19
CA ILE A 349 -3.60 10.97 -1.64
C ILE A 349 -2.55 11.44 -2.66
N LYS A 350 -2.67 11.07 -3.94
CA LYS A 350 -1.75 11.53 -4.98
C LYS A 350 -1.84 13.04 -5.24
N MET A 351 -3.00 13.64 -5.02
CA MET A 351 -3.20 15.09 -5.17
C MET A 351 -2.65 15.91 -3.99
N SER A 352 -2.37 15.28 -2.85
CA SER A 352 -1.91 15.97 -1.62
C SER A 352 -0.68 16.86 -1.84
N ASP A 353 0.34 16.37 -2.57
CA ASP A 353 1.54 17.16 -2.91
C ASP A 353 1.21 18.44 -3.68
N ARG A 354 0.27 18.37 -4.63
CA ARG A 354 -0.17 19.53 -5.41
C ARG A 354 -0.96 20.51 -4.54
N ILE A 355 -1.87 20.02 -3.70
CA ILE A 355 -2.67 20.85 -2.79
C ILE A 355 -1.74 21.68 -1.90
N VAL A 356 -0.72 21.06 -1.32
CA VAL A 356 0.20 21.78 -0.45
C VAL A 356 1.03 22.81 -1.21
N LYS A 357 1.47 22.49 -2.43
CA LYS A 357 2.18 23.47 -3.28
C LYS A 357 1.32 24.68 -3.59
N GLU A 358 0.05 24.47 -3.96
CA GLU A 358 -0.91 25.55 -4.21
C GLU A 358 -1.19 26.37 -2.94
N MET A 359 -1.30 25.75 -1.77
CA MET A 359 -1.50 26.44 -0.49
C MET A 359 -0.29 27.30 -0.06
N MET A 360 0.92 26.87 -0.42
CA MET A 360 2.18 27.52 -0.01
C MET A 360 2.69 28.53 -1.04
N GLU A 361 1.93 28.75 -2.13
CA GLU A 361 2.30 29.58 -3.28
C GLU A 361 3.68 29.17 -3.86
N LEU A 362 3.89 27.85 -4.02
CA LEU A 362 5.15 27.24 -4.47
C LEU A 362 5.23 27.02 -5.98
#